data_AF-A0A9P6UJG6-F1
#
_entry.id   AF-A0A9P6UJG6-F1
#
_cell.length_a   1.000
_cell.length_b   1.000
_cell.length_c   1.000
_cell.angle_alpha   90.00
_cell.angle_beta   90.00
_cell.angle_gamma   90.00
#
_symmetry.space_group_name_H-M   'P 1'
#
loop_
_entity.id
_entity.type
_entity.pdbx_description
1 polymer ?
#
loop_
_entity_poly.entity_id
_entity_poly.type
_entity_poly.pdbx_seq_one_letter_code
_entity_poly.pdbx_strand_id
1 'polypeptide(L)'
;MKITALVTLAAAVLAFTDASPIARRPHPAASSAQMAKLNKRYPGVNILAGSSGKVPLTDVSPDLEYYGTVSVGTPAQNVKLDFDT
;
A
#
# COMPACT_ATOMS: atom_id res chain seq x y z
N MET A 1 13.45 -6.49 -50.58
CA MET A 1 13.33 -5.54 -49.46
C MET A 1 12.01 -5.80 -48.75
N LYS A 2 12.07 -6.06 -47.43
CA LYS A 2 11.07 -5.82 -46.38
C LYS A 2 9.61 -6.28 -46.62
N ILE A 3 9.21 -7.36 -45.95
CA ILE A 3 7.92 -7.37 -45.24
C ILE A 3 8.20 -7.87 -43.82
N THR A 4 8.43 -6.89 -42.96
CA THR A 4 8.72 -6.98 -41.54
C THR A 4 7.40 -6.83 -40.78
N ALA A 5 7.33 -7.47 -39.61
CA ALA A 5 6.38 -7.27 -38.51
C ALA A 5 5.00 -7.92 -38.72
N LEU A 6 4.74 -9.04 -38.01
CA LEU A 6 4.12 -9.02 -36.67
C LEU A 6 2.78 -8.29 -36.75
N VAL A 7 1.63 -8.97 -36.84
CA VAL A 7 0.94 -9.57 -35.68
C VAL A 7 1.13 -8.75 -34.40
N THR A 8 0.90 -7.44 -34.48
CA THR A 8 0.72 -6.57 -33.30
C THR A 8 -0.45 -5.64 -33.56
N LEU A 9 -1.66 -6.20 -33.60
CA LEU A 9 -2.88 -5.42 -33.42
C LEU A 9 -3.93 -6.23 -32.65
N ALA A 10 -3.49 -6.91 -31.60
CA ALA A 10 -4.35 -7.44 -30.55
C ALA A 10 -4.03 -6.76 -29.20
N ALA A 11 -3.55 -5.51 -29.24
CA ALA A 11 -3.23 -4.72 -28.06
C ALA A 11 -4.02 -3.41 -28.03
N ALA A 12 -5.22 -3.41 -28.60
CA ALA A 12 -6.17 -2.32 -28.42
C ALA A 12 -7.53 -2.93 -28.13
N VAL A 13 -8.15 -2.47 -27.04
CA VAL A 13 -9.51 -2.79 -26.60
C VAL A 13 -9.66 -4.10 -25.81
N LEU A 14 -8.95 -4.20 -24.69
CA LEU A 14 -9.50 -4.89 -23.52
C LEU A 14 -8.98 -4.24 -22.23
N ALA A 15 -9.36 -2.99 -22.01
CA ALA A 15 -9.15 -2.32 -20.73
C ALA A 15 -10.36 -1.41 -20.44
N PHE A 16 -11.51 -2.03 -20.21
CA PHE A 16 -12.65 -1.39 -19.54
C PHE A 16 -12.94 -2.15 -18.26
N THR A 17 -11.99 -2.14 -17.33
CA THR A 17 -12.26 -2.43 -15.93
C THR A 17 -11.39 -1.53 -15.07
N ASP A 18 -11.61 -0.21 -15.16
CA ASP A 18 -11.32 0.64 -14.02
C ASP A 18 -12.38 0.33 -12.96
N ALA A 19 -12.19 -0.78 -12.24
CA ALA A 19 -12.73 -0.92 -10.90
C ALA A 19 -12.00 0.12 -10.05
N SER A 20 -12.44 1.38 -10.18
CA SER A 20 -12.00 2.44 -9.28
C SER A 20 -12.28 1.93 -7.88
N PRO A 21 -11.28 1.74 -7.01
CA PRO A 21 -11.56 1.40 -5.63
C PRO A 21 -12.54 2.45 -5.12
N ILE A 22 -13.57 2.05 -4.35
CA ILE A 22 -14.41 3.00 -3.63
C ILE A 22 -13.43 3.96 -2.96
N ALA A 23 -13.33 5.17 -3.49
CA ALA A 23 -12.37 6.14 -3.02
C ALA A 23 -12.86 6.51 -1.62
N ARG A 24 -12.33 5.82 -0.60
CA ARG A 24 -12.48 6.26 0.78
C ARG A 24 -12.00 7.70 0.76
N ARG A 25 -12.92 8.65 0.93
CA ARG A 25 -12.56 10.05 1.11
C ARG A 25 -11.53 10.06 2.24
N PRO A 26 -10.27 10.43 1.98
CA PRO A 26 -9.30 10.53 3.05
C PRO A 26 -9.84 11.61 3.98
N HIS A 27 -10.18 11.24 5.21
CA HIS A 27 -10.32 12.27 6.22
C HIS A 27 -8.98 12.99 6.29
N PRO A 28 -8.94 14.33 6.20
CA PRO A 28 -7.68 15.05 6.25
C PRO A 28 -6.95 14.60 7.51
N ALA A 29 -5.68 14.20 7.34
CA ALA A 29 -4.83 13.84 8.46
C ALA A 29 -4.95 14.94 9.52
N ALA A 30 -5.09 14.55 10.79
CA ALA A 30 -5.23 15.51 11.86
C ALA A 30 -4.08 16.51 11.78
N SER A 31 -4.39 17.74 11.43
CA SER A 31 -3.41 18.83 11.36
C SER A 31 -2.73 18.98 12.72
N SER A 32 -1.51 19.51 12.72
CA SER A 32 -0.80 19.86 13.95
C SER A 32 -1.67 20.72 14.89
N ALA A 33 -2.54 21.57 14.34
CA ALA A 33 -3.53 22.34 15.10
C ALA A 33 -4.63 21.49 15.74
N GLN A 34 -5.14 20.46 15.07
CA GLN A 34 -6.11 19.52 15.64
C GLN A 34 -5.47 18.67 16.75
N MET A 35 -4.22 18.26 16.57
CA MET A 35 -3.45 17.54 17.58
C MET A 35 -3.20 18.38 18.83
N ALA A 36 -2.81 19.65 18.66
CA ALA A 36 -2.64 20.57 19.79
C ALA A 36 -3.95 20.76 20.58
N LYS A 37 -5.09 20.85 19.89
CA LYS A 37 -6.41 20.91 20.54
C LYS A 37 -6.72 19.63 21.33
N LEU A 38 -6.41 18.47 20.77
CA LEU A 38 -6.64 17.17 21.41
C LEU A 38 -5.75 16.99 22.65
N ASN A 39 -4.46 17.26 22.54
CA ASN A 39 -3.53 17.14 23.68
C ASN A 39 -3.85 18.15 24.79
N LYS A 40 -4.41 19.32 24.47
CA LYS A 40 -4.94 20.26 25.48
C LYS A 40 -6.21 19.73 26.16
N ARG A 41 -7.08 19.04 25.42
CA ARG A 41 -8.37 18.51 25.93
C ARG A 41 -8.19 17.28 26.81
N TYR A 42 -7.15 16.48 26.57
CA TYR A 42 -6.90 15.22 27.27
C TYR A 42 -5.50 15.22 27.92
N PRO A 43 -5.31 15.95 29.04
CA PRO A 43 -4.04 15.95 29.74
C PRO A 43 -3.69 14.55 30.25
N GLY A 44 -2.46 14.09 29.98
CA GLY A 44 -1.98 12.75 30.35
C GLY A 44 -2.03 11.70 29.23
N VAL A 45 -2.63 12.02 28.08
CA VAL A 45 -2.59 11.18 26.88
C VAL A 45 -1.74 11.88 25.82
N ASN A 46 -0.62 11.28 25.42
CA ASN A 46 0.18 11.81 24.32
C ASN A 46 -0.40 11.28 23.00
N ILE A 47 -1.36 12.03 22.42
CA ILE A 47 -1.92 11.66 21.12
C ILE A 47 -0.90 11.99 20.04
N LEU A 48 -0.43 10.95 19.35
CA LEU A 48 0.49 11.02 18.22
C LEU A 48 -0.28 10.97 16.90
N ALA A 49 0.26 11.59 15.85
CA ALA A 49 -0.28 11.45 14.52
C ALA A 49 -0.15 9.97 14.12
N GLY A 50 -1.23 9.37 13.61
CA GLY A 50 -1.14 8.05 13.01
C GLY A 50 -0.11 8.07 11.88
N SER A 51 0.95 7.28 12.02
CA SER A 51 1.94 7.07 10.97
C SER A 51 1.50 5.90 10.09
N SER A 52 1.73 6.00 8.79
CA SER A 52 1.53 4.90 7.86
C SER A 52 2.87 4.21 7.59
N GLY A 53 2.90 2.87 7.67
CA GLY A 53 4.04 2.06 7.20
C GLY A 53 3.87 1.63 5.75
N LYS A 54 4.97 1.46 5.02
CA LYS A 54 5.00 0.79 3.72
C LYS A 54 5.88 -0.44 3.83
N VAL A 55 5.39 -1.58 3.33
CA VAL A 55 6.14 -2.83 3.27
C VAL A 55 6.35 -3.18 1.79
N PRO A 56 7.60 -3.19 1.29
CA PRO A 56 7.89 -3.69 -0.05
C PRO A 56 7.58 -5.18 -0.14
N LEU A 57 6.95 -5.60 -1.24
CA LEU A 57 6.61 -7.00 -1.49
C LEU A 57 7.44 -7.59 -2.63
N THR A 58 7.67 -8.89 -2.58
CA THR A 58 8.29 -9.68 -3.65
C THR A 58 7.26 -10.60 -4.26
N ASP A 59 7.13 -10.55 -5.58
CA ASP A 59 6.36 -11.53 -6.37
C ASP A 59 7.21 -12.80 -6.55
N VAL A 60 6.69 -13.95 -6.14
CA VAL A 60 7.39 -15.25 -6.21
C VAL A 60 7.04 -16.04 -7.47
N SER A 61 5.86 -15.80 -8.03
CA SER A 61 5.38 -16.44 -9.26
C SER A 61 4.30 -15.53 -9.82
N PRO A 62 4.33 -15.18 -11.13
CA PRO A 62 3.52 -14.11 -11.70
C PRO A 62 2.09 -14.09 -11.18
N ASP A 63 1.81 -13.09 -10.35
CA ASP A 63 0.51 -12.82 -9.73
C ASP A 63 -0.10 -13.98 -8.90
N LEU A 64 0.72 -14.91 -8.41
CA LEU A 64 0.29 -16.02 -7.55
C LEU A 64 0.37 -15.69 -6.07
N GLU A 65 1.50 -15.14 -5.61
CA GLU A 65 1.75 -14.84 -4.19
C GLU A 65 2.75 -13.68 -4.02
N TYR A 66 2.53 -12.85 -3.00
CA TYR A 66 3.38 -11.69 -2.69
C TYR A 66 3.79 -11.69 -1.22
N TYR A 67 5.07 -11.94 -0.92
CA TYR A 67 5.56 -11.88 0.47
C TYR A 67 6.25 -10.54 0.78
N GLY A 68 6.15 -10.12 2.04
CA GLY A 68 6.94 -9.04 2.64
C GLY A 68 7.87 -9.56 3.75
N THR A 69 8.87 -8.76 4.14
CA THR A 69 9.72 -9.08 5.31
C THR A 69 9.24 -8.33 6.53
N VAL A 70 9.05 -9.04 7.65
CA VAL A 70 8.63 -8.49 8.94
C VAL A 70 9.63 -8.88 10.03
N SER A 71 10.01 -7.92 10.87
CA SER A 71 10.87 -8.15 12.03
C SER A 71 10.02 -8.45 13.27
N VAL A 72 10.31 -9.55 13.96
CA VAL A 72 9.59 -10.02 15.15
C VAL A 72 10.55 -10.28 16.30
N GLY A 73 10.14 -9.94 17.53
CA GLY A 73 10.85 -10.30 18.76
C GLY A 73 11.95 -9.32 19.19
N THR A 74 12.64 -9.69 20.27
CA THR A 74 13.81 -8.97 20.80
C THR A 74 14.83 -10.01 21.31
N PRO A 75 15.97 -10.21 20.63
CA PRO A 75 16.43 -9.48 19.44
C PRO A 75 15.55 -9.72 18.22
N ALA A 76 15.58 -8.78 17.27
CA ALA A 76 14.75 -8.82 16.08
C ALA A 76 15.14 -9.99 15.16
N GLN A 77 14.15 -10.78 14.75
CA GLN A 77 14.27 -11.85 13.76
C GLN A 77 13.44 -11.50 12.53
N ASN A 78 14.03 -11.61 11.34
CA ASN A 78 13.36 -11.27 10.09
C ASN A 78 12.69 -12.51 9.49
N VAL A 79 11.39 -12.39 9.19
CA VAL A 79 10.56 -13.48 8.64
C VAL A 79 9.90 -13.00 7.35
N LYS A 80 9.80 -13.88 6.35
CA LYS A 80 9.01 -13.64 5.14
C LYS A 80 7.57 -14.09 5.39
N LEU A 81 6.61 -13.19 5.18
CA LEU A 81 5.18 -13.46 5.41
C LEU A 81 4.40 -13.13 4.14
N ASP A 82 3.45 -14.00 3.80
CA ASP A 82 2.36 -13.67 2.90
C ASP A 82 1.32 -12.79 3.62
N PHE A 83 0.74 -11.83 2.91
CA PHE A 83 -0.19 -10.84 3.47
C PHE A 83 -1.62 -11.15 3.00
N ASP A 84 -2.30 -12.06 3.71
CA ASP A 84 -3.70 -12.49 3.44
C ASP A 84 -4.73 -11.57 4.12
N THR A 85 -5.81 -11.20 3.42
CA THR A 85 -6.77 -10.11 3.80
C THR A 85 -8.12 -10.58 4.28
#